data_AF-A0A1J0WIL5-F1
#
_entry.id   AF-A0A1J0WIL5-F1
#
_cell.length_a   1.000
_cell.length_b   1.000
_cell.length_c   1.000
_cell.angle_alpha   90.00
_cell.angle_beta   90.00
_cell.angle_gamma   90.00
#
_symmetry.space_group_name_H-M   'P 1'
#
loop_
_entity.id
_entity.type
_entity.pdbx_description
1 polymer ?
#
loop_
_entity_poly.entity_id
_entity_poly.type
_entity_poly.pdbx_seq_one_letter_code
_entity_poly.pdbx_strand_id
1 'polypeptide(L)'
;MKPEHKRMSRMIGYTLTLGDADAWAGFATVSTARLTVKERAALAWAALRALDTPEQAEHVAEAVLSFADYPLPTFLNPMDDARCWASFASLTERKAYALAAYEALPLREQMAFRNHISEVEIAV
;
A
#
# COMPACT_ATOMS: atom_id res chain seq x y z
N MET A 1 -11.77 22.66 22.37
CA MET A 1 -11.94 21.83 21.14
C MET A 1 -12.52 22.70 20.04
N LYS A 2 -11.96 22.68 18.82
CA LYS A 2 -12.48 23.50 17.70
C LYS A 2 -13.90 23.03 17.29
N PRO A 3 -14.74 23.90 16.71
CA PRO A 3 -16.10 23.52 16.30
C PRO A 3 -16.15 22.30 15.38
N GLU A 4 -15.22 22.19 14.42
CA GLU A 4 -15.07 21.05 13.52
C GLU A 4 -14.76 19.74 14.28
N HIS A 5 -13.84 19.79 15.24
CA HIS A 5 -13.49 18.64 16.06
C HIS A 5 -14.67 18.17 16.93
N LYS A 6 -15.44 19.12 17.49
CA LYS A 6 -16.66 18.80 18.27
C LYS A 6 -17.70 18.08 17.42
N ARG A 7 -17.87 18.50 16.16
CA ARG A 7 -18.79 17.85 15.22
C ARG A 7 -18.29 16.46 14.83
N MET A 8 -16.99 16.31 14.55
CA MET A 8 -16.39 15.02 14.23
C MET A 8 -16.51 14.01 15.38
N SER A 9 -16.34 14.45 16.63
CA SER A 9 -16.53 13.61 17.82
C SER A 9 -17.97 13.09 17.95
N ARG A 10 -18.99 13.86 17.52
CA ARG A 10 -20.37 13.36 17.47
C ARG A 10 -20.59 12.43 16.29
N MET A 11 -20.01 12.76 15.13
CA MET A 11 -20.13 11.95 13.91
C MET A 11 -19.62 10.53 14.14
N ILE A 12 -18.46 10.35 14.79
CA ILE A 12 -17.96 9.00 15.09
C ILE A 12 -18.91 8.24 16.03
N GLY A 13 -19.53 8.92 17.00
CA GLY A 13 -20.54 8.32 17.87
C GLY A 13 -21.76 7.81 17.10
N TYR A 14 -22.29 8.60 16.15
CA TYR A 14 -23.38 8.16 15.28
C TYR A 14 -22.96 7.02 14.35
N THR A 15 -21.74 7.09 13.80
CA THR A 15 -21.19 6.05 12.93
C THR A 15 -21.10 4.71 13.66
N LEU A 16 -20.59 4.73 14.89
CA LEU A 16 -20.54 3.55 15.77
C LEU A 16 -21.94 3.03 16.15
N THR A 17 -22.92 3.92 16.31
CA THR A 17 -24.30 3.55 16.65
C THR A 17 -25.00 2.82 15.50
N LEU A 18 -24.77 3.26 14.26
CA LEU A 18 -25.32 2.62 13.06
C LEU A 18 -24.59 1.33 12.72
N GLY A 19 -23.25 1.34 12.79
CA GLY A 19 -22.41 0.15 12.66
C GLY A 19 -22.33 -0.47 11.27
N ASP A 20 -23.01 0.10 10.27
CA ASP A 20 -23.00 -0.38 8.89
C ASP A 20 -21.93 0.30 8.01
N ALA A 21 -21.67 -0.30 6.85
CA ALA A 21 -20.66 0.18 5.91
C ALA A 21 -20.97 1.57 5.33
N ASP A 22 -22.24 1.90 5.12
CA ASP A 22 -22.68 3.18 4.56
C ASP A 22 -22.40 4.33 5.54
N ALA A 23 -22.63 4.11 6.84
CA ALA A 23 -22.29 5.06 7.89
C ALA A 23 -20.78 5.33 7.92
N TRP A 24 -19.95 4.30 7.79
CA TRP A 24 -18.49 4.44 7.72
C TRP A 24 -18.03 5.16 6.44
N ALA A 25 -18.65 4.90 5.29
CA ALA A 25 -18.40 5.64 4.05
C ALA A 25 -18.77 7.13 4.18
N GLY A 26 -19.90 7.43 4.84
CA GLY A 26 -20.29 8.79 5.19
C GLY A 26 -19.29 9.47 6.13
N PHE A 27 -18.79 8.74 7.14
CA PHE A 27 -17.74 9.23 8.04
C PHE A 27 -16.46 9.61 7.29
N ALA A 28 -16.01 8.80 6.33
CA ALA A 28 -14.84 9.09 5.51
C ALA A 28 -15.02 10.39 4.68
N THR A 29 -16.21 10.56 4.08
CA THR A 29 -16.58 11.76 3.31
C THR A 29 -16.52 13.00 4.19
N VAL A 30 -17.16 12.96 5.37
CA VAL A 30 -17.20 14.10 6.29
C VAL A 30 -15.81 14.39 6.88
N SER A 31 -15.02 13.36 7.18
CA SER A 31 -13.64 13.50 7.65
C SER A 31 -12.77 14.24 6.63
N THR A 32 -12.93 13.95 5.33
CA THR A 32 -12.19 14.63 4.27
C THR A 32 -12.50 16.13 4.21
N ALA A 33 -13.76 16.50 4.44
CA ALA A 33 -14.20 17.90 4.42
C ALA A 33 -13.89 18.69 5.70
N ARG A 34 -13.66 18.01 6.84
CA ARG A 34 -13.60 18.65 8.17
C ARG A 34 -12.27 18.51 8.90
N LEU A 35 -11.47 17.53 8.55
CA LEU A 35 -10.17 17.27 9.16
C LEU A 35 -9.04 17.59 8.19
N THR A 36 -7.90 18.00 8.72
CA THR A 36 -6.65 18.15 7.95
C THR A 36 -6.08 16.79 7.54
N VAL A 37 -5.20 16.78 6.53
CA VAL A 37 -4.47 15.55 6.12
C VAL A 37 -3.75 14.91 7.31
N LYS A 38 -3.08 15.72 8.14
CA LYS A 38 -2.35 15.26 9.33
C LYS A 38 -3.27 14.59 10.35
N GLU A 39 -4.45 15.18 10.61
CA GLU A 39 -5.43 14.62 11.55
C GLU A 39 -6.04 13.31 11.03
N ARG A 40 -6.33 13.22 9.72
CA ARG A 40 -6.82 11.98 9.10
C ARG A 40 -5.78 10.87 9.15
N ALA A 41 -4.52 11.18 8.86
CA ALA A 41 -3.42 10.22 8.95
C ALA A 41 -3.24 9.72 10.39
N ALA A 42 -3.29 10.62 11.38
CA ALA A 42 -3.21 10.24 12.79
C ALA A 42 -4.39 9.37 13.23
N LEU A 43 -5.61 9.66 12.76
CA LEU A 43 -6.80 8.85 13.04
C LEU A 43 -6.69 7.45 12.44
N ALA A 44 -6.27 7.33 11.17
CA ALA A 44 -6.07 6.05 10.50
C ALA A 44 -4.98 5.21 11.22
N TRP A 45 -3.85 5.84 11.55
CA TRP A 45 -2.79 5.19 12.33
C TRP A 45 -3.28 4.69 13.69
N ALA A 46 -4.03 5.52 14.42
CA ALA A 46 -4.56 5.15 15.74
C ALA A 46 -5.58 4.00 15.64
N ALA A 47 -6.44 4.01 14.62
CA ALA A 47 -7.42 2.95 14.38
C ALA A 47 -6.72 1.62 14.07
N LEU A 48 -5.70 1.61 13.20
CA LEU A 48 -4.92 0.41 12.90
C LEU A 48 -4.16 -0.13 14.11
N ARG A 49 -3.59 0.77 14.93
CA ARG A 49 -2.87 0.41 16.17
C ARG A 49 -3.76 -0.14 17.28
N ALA A 50 -5.07 0.05 17.19
CA ALA A 50 -6.03 -0.41 18.18
C ALA A 50 -6.55 -1.84 17.88
N LEU A 51 -6.13 -2.45 16.78
CA LEU A 51 -6.46 -3.83 16.43
C LEU A 51 -5.64 -4.82 17.28
N ASP A 52 -6.21 -5.98 17.56
CA ASP A 52 -5.68 -6.94 18.52
C ASP A 52 -4.42 -7.64 18.01
N THR A 53 -4.32 -7.83 16.68
CA THR A 53 -3.19 -8.52 16.06
C THR A 53 -2.65 -7.75 14.85
N PRO A 54 -1.36 -7.91 14.52
CA PRO A 54 -0.77 -7.33 13.31
C PRO A 54 -1.52 -7.73 12.04
N GLU A 55 -1.99 -8.97 11.94
CA GLU A 55 -2.68 -9.51 10.77
C GLU A 55 -4.04 -8.83 10.54
N GLN A 56 -4.75 -8.44 11.60
CA GLN A 56 -5.97 -7.64 11.47
C GLN A 56 -5.67 -6.27 10.85
N ALA A 57 -4.58 -5.62 11.30
CA ALA A 57 -4.17 -4.32 10.78
C ALA A 57 -3.70 -4.40 9.33
N GLU A 58 -2.97 -5.46 8.98
CA GLU A 58 -2.61 -5.77 7.59
C GLU A 58 -3.86 -5.96 6.75
N HIS A 59 -4.80 -6.83 7.15
CA HIS A 59 -6.01 -7.09 6.36
C HIS A 59 -6.86 -5.83 6.11
N VAL A 60 -6.99 -4.95 7.12
CA VAL A 60 -7.68 -3.65 6.94
C VAL A 60 -6.89 -2.74 6.00
N ALA A 61 -5.57 -2.70 6.12
CA ALA A 61 -4.73 -1.94 5.20
C ALA A 61 -4.87 -2.48 3.77
N GLU A 62 -4.86 -3.80 3.57
CA GLU A 62 -5.05 -4.45 2.26
C GLU A 62 -6.40 -4.13 1.63
N ALA A 63 -7.49 -4.10 2.41
CA ALA A 63 -8.82 -3.78 1.90
C ALA A 63 -8.95 -2.31 1.46
N VAL A 64 -8.14 -1.40 2.01
CA VAL A 64 -8.19 0.05 1.74
C VAL A 64 -7.15 0.45 0.70
N LEU A 65 -5.97 -0.14 0.75
CA LEU A 65 -4.94 0.01 -0.25
C LEU A 65 -5.41 -0.80 -1.46
N SER A 66 -5.87 -0.11 -2.51
CA SER A 66 -5.90 -0.73 -3.83
C SER A 66 -4.45 -1.11 -4.15
N PHE A 67 -4.07 -2.36 -3.89
CA PHE A 67 -2.88 -2.92 -4.51
C PHE A 67 -3.05 -2.69 -6.01
N ALA A 68 -1.96 -2.34 -6.66
CA ALA A 68 -1.86 -2.69 -8.06
C ALA A 68 -2.08 -4.21 -8.08
N ASP A 69 -3.27 -4.64 -8.53
CA ASP A 69 -3.48 -6.01 -8.96
C ASP A 69 -2.31 -6.44 -9.86
N TYR A 70 -2.11 -7.76 -9.96
CA TYR A 70 -1.15 -8.42 -10.85
C TYR A 70 -0.74 -7.55 -12.04
N PRO A 71 0.56 -7.52 -12.41
CA PRO A 71 1.05 -6.67 -13.50
C PRO A 71 0.02 -6.65 -14.63
N LEU A 72 -0.57 -5.46 -14.87
CA LEU A 72 -1.56 -5.26 -15.91
C LEU A 72 -1.00 -5.87 -17.21
N PRO A 73 -1.86 -6.45 -18.08
CA PRO A 73 -1.40 -6.92 -19.37
C PRO A 73 -0.57 -5.80 -20.03
N THR A 74 0.68 -6.12 -20.31
CA THR A 74 1.72 -5.20 -20.79
C THR A 74 1.22 -4.52 -22.05
N PHE A 75 0.66 -3.32 -21.93
CA PHE A 75 0.12 -2.66 -23.12
C PHE A 75 1.23 -2.10 -24.02
N LEU A 76 2.49 -1.91 -23.53
CA LEU A 76 3.60 -1.40 -24.35
C LEU A 76 5.04 -1.87 -23.97
N ASN A 77 5.44 -1.91 -22.68
CA ASN A 77 6.83 -2.23 -22.27
C ASN A 77 6.92 -2.97 -20.91
N PRO A 78 7.27 -4.27 -20.88
CA PRO A 78 7.38 -5.07 -19.65
C PRO A 78 8.34 -4.49 -18.58
N MET A 79 9.36 -3.73 -18.97
CA MET A 79 10.33 -3.19 -18.02
C MET A 79 9.78 -1.98 -17.24
N ASP A 80 8.91 -1.18 -17.86
CA ASP A 80 8.33 -0.01 -17.20
C ASP A 80 7.33 -0.45 -16.11
N ASP A 81 6.57 -1.51 -16.39
CA ASP A 81 5.65 -2.12 -15.43
C ASP A 81 6.40 -2.76 -14.27
N ALA A 82 7.49 -3.50 -14.55
CA ALA A 82 8.34 -4.11 -13.53
C ALA A 82 8.97 -3.04 -12.60
N ARG A 83 9.38 -1.89 -13.15
CA ARG A 83 9.92 -0.76 -12.37
C ARG A 83 8.84 -0.10 -11.53
N CYS A 84 7.64 0.09 -12.08
CA CYS A 84 6.51 0.64 -11.36
C CYS A 84 6.19 -0.23 -10.13
N TRP A 85 6.00 -1.54 -10.34
CA TRP A 85 5.80 -2.51 -9.26
C TRP A 85 6.92 -2.48 -8.21
N ALA A 86 8.17 -2.55 -8.67
CA ALA A 86 9.32 -2.56 -7.78
C ALA A 86 9.45 -1.28 -6.94
N SER A 87 8.84 -0.16 -7.34
CA SER A 87 8.90 1.10 -6.59
C SER A 87 8.10 1.03 -5.27
N PHE A 88 7.00 0.28 -5.24
CA PHE A 88 6.11 0.17 -4.06
C PHE A 88 6.09 -1.22 -3.41
N ALA A 89 6.67 -2.25 -4.03
CA ALA A 89 6.83 -3.58 -3.43
C ALA A 89 7.74 -3.56 -2.18
N SER A 90 7.48 -4.45 -1.22
CA SER A 90 8.34 -4.66 -0.05
C SER A 90 9.69 -5.29 -0.44
N LEU A 91 10.68 -5.22 0.47
CA LEU A 91 11.98 -5.86 0.25
C LEU A 91 11.89 -7.38 0.06
N THR A 92 11.00 -8.03 0.81
CA THR A 92 10.76 -9.48 0.71
C THR A 92 10.24 -9.86 -0.67
N GLU A 93 9.23 -9.13 -1.16
CA GLU A 93 8.65 -9.36 -2.49
C GLU A 93 9.67 -9.12 -3.60
N ARG A 94 10.42 -8.01 -3.54
CA ARG A 94 11.47 -7.70 -4.54
C ARG A 94 12.49 -8.83 -4.65
N LYS A 95 12.95 -9.37 -3.52
CA LYS A 95 13.92 -10.48 -3.49
C LYS A 95 13.34 -11.76 -4.06
N ALA A 96 12.12 -12.11 -3.67
CA ALA A 96 11.46 -13.32 -4.14
C ALA A 96 11.23 -13.29 -5.65
N TYR A 97 10.68 -12.19 -6.16
CA TYR A 97 10.34 -12.06 -7.57
C TYR A 97 11.58 -11.92 -8.45
N ALA A 98 12.62 -11.21 -7.99
CA ALA A 98 13.89 -11.13 -8.71
C ALA A 98 14.55 -12.51 -8.85
N LEU A 99 14.58 -13.31 -7.77
CA LEU A 99 15.15 -14.66 -7.81
C LEU A 99 14.35 -15.59 -8.72
N ALA A 100 13.02 -15.63 -8.56
CA ALA A 100 12.16 -16.47 -9.38
C ALA A 100 12.25 -16.12 -10.87
N ALA A 101 12.27 -14.82 -11.22
CA ALA A 101 12.44 -14.38 -12.60
C ALA A 101 13.81 -14.78 -13.17
N TYR A 102 14.88 -14.65 -12.37
CA TYR A 102 16.23 -15.06 -12.77
C TYR A 102 16.33 -16.58 -12.98
N GLU A 103 15.79 -17.39 -12.08
CA GLU A 103 15.83 -18.86 -12.16
C GLU A 103 15.05 -19.40 -13.36
N ALA A 104 14.01 -18.69 -13.81
CA ALA A 104 13.22 -19.04 -14.98
C ALA A 104 13.94 -18.75 -16.32
N LEU A 105 15.04 -17.99 -16.33
CA LEU A 105 15.80 -17.70 -17.55
C LEU A 105 16.61 -18.91 -18.02
N PRO A 106 16.81 -19.09 -19.34
CA PRO A 106 17.79 -20.03 -19.87
C PRO A 106 19.21 -19.71 -19.36
N LEU A 107 20.06 -20.73 -19.20
CA LEU A 107 21.42 -20.58 -18.64
C LEU A 107 22.25 -19.48 -19.32
N ARG A 108 22.13 -19.35 -20.64
CA ARG A 108 22.81 -18.29 -21.42
C ARG A 108 22.40 -16.89 -20.96
N GLU A 109 21.11 -16.69 -20.77
CA GLU A 109 20.53 -15.40 -20.35
C GLU A 109 20.84 -15.11 -18.88
N GLN A 110 20.85 -16.14 -18.02
CA GLN A 110 21.33 -16.02 -16.65
C GLN A 110 22.78 -15.50 -16.58
N MET A 111 23.67 -16.03 -17.42
CA MET A 111 25.07 -15.57 -17.49
C MET A 111 25.17 -14.13 -18.02
N ALA A 112 24.41 -13.79 -19.06
CA ALA A 112 24.36 -12.43 -19.59
C ALA A 112 23.85 -11.43 -18.54
N PHE A 113 22.80 -11.78 -17.80
CA PHE A 113 22.26 -10.97 -16.71
C PHE A 113 23.28 -10.77 -15.59
N ARG A 114 23.98 -11.84 -15.18
CA ARG A 114 25.06 -11.77 -14.18
C ARG A 114 26.18 -10.82 -14.61
N ASN A 115 26.62 -10.89 -15.86
CA ASN A 115 27.66 -10.00 -16.37
C ASN A 115 27.20 -8.54 -16.32
N HIS A 116 25.97 -8.25 -16.75
CA HIS A 116 25.41 -6.90 -16.74
C HIS A 116 25.39 -6.26 -15.34
N ILE A 117 24.95 -7.01 -14.31
CA ILE A 117 24.90 -6.48 -12.93
C ILE A 117 26.26 -6.46 -12.23
N SER A 118 27.24 -7.21 -12.75
CA SER A 118 28.61 -7.22 -12.21
C SER A 118 29.47 -6.09 -12.79
N GLU A 119 29.14 -5.59 -13.98
CA GLU A 119 29.82 -4.45 -14.64
C GLU A 119 29.45 -3.08 -14.04
N VAL A 120 28.34 -2.99 -13.30
CA VAL A 120 27.99 -1.78 -12.52
C VAL A 120 28.85 -1.75 -11.26
N GLU A 121 30.12 -1.40 -11.42
CA GLU A 121 31.05 -1.13 -10.32
C GLU A 121 30.47 -0.07 -9.39
N ILE A 122 30.49 -0.38 -8.10
CA ILE A 122 30.18 0.53 -7.00
C ILE A 122 31.10 1.74 -7.15
N ALA A 123 30.55 2.90 -7.53
CA ALA A 123 31.20 4.16 -7.26
C ALA A 123 31.25 4.31 -5.73
N VAL A 124 32.42 4.01 -5.16
CA VAL A 124 32.78 4.21 -3.74
C VAL A 124 32.71 5.69 -3.39
#